data_AF-W0TKN6-F1
#
_entry.id   AF-W0TKN6-F1
#
_cell.length_a   1.000
_cell.length_b   1.000
_cell.length_c   1.000
_cell.angle_alpha   90.00
_cell.angle_beta   90.00
_cell.angle_gamma   90.00
#
_symmetry.space_group_name_H-M   'P 1'
#
loop_
_entity.id
_entity.type
_entity.pdbx_description
1 polymer ?
#
loop_
_entity_poly.entity_id
_entity_poly.type
_entity_poly.pdbx_seq_one_letter_code
_entity_poly.pdbx_strand_id
1 'polypeptide(L)'
;MWFALFQVLLLMGIPLVDCQSFNTDLNTVLGCDPKTNSLSKGFSVSYYHYPLIPSGSAGCYVGDSQTFLTDEYLHGGYATYGDGLIGSSTGVTDLTFQFRFPGGCLRPILGSLPSNYNNPPQFSMSNFSMLITGYFFAPKTGLYDFVITNGDDVIDINMGDGKAFACCQLENTITKPAPFDISVVWRTTSGSGSFNLVGGYYYPLRIFYMNRYQDAAIKMYFKDPDGVVHNNFDGYVFTIPDGEKCPAPVATTTLPWTFQSTATGTAIGTTTAVDGEAITEDFIVVRLPHIETATAINTPWTGT
;
A
#
# COMPACT_ATOMS: atom_id res chain seq x y z
N MET A 1 -53.29 17.61 -16.46
CA MET A 1 -52.64 16.34 -16.03
C MET A 1 -51.51 16.09 -17.02
N TRP A 2 -50.23 16.03 -16.71
CA TRP A 2 -49.51 15.89 -15.45
C TRP A 2 -48.04 16.34 -15.67
N PHE A 3 -47.48 16.98 -14.65
CA PHE A 3 -46.10 17.40 -14.34
C PHE A 3 -44.94 17.11 -15.33
N ALA A 4 -44.24 18.18 -15.72
CA ALA A 4 -42.80 18.11 -16.01
C ALA A 4 -42.04 18.49 -14.72
N LEU A 5 -41.34 17.52 -14.13
CA LEU A 5 -40.43 17.74 -13.00
C LEU A 5 -39.22 18.56 -13.48
N PHE A 6 -39.04 19.75 -12.92
CA PHE A 6 -37.73 20.42 -12.90
C PHE A 6 -36.87 19.73 -11.84
N GLN A 7 -35.87 18.96 -12.27
CA GLN A 7 -34.78 18.54 -11.38
C GLN A 7 -33.85 19.74 -11.20
N VAL A 8 -33.94 20.39 -10.04
CA VAL A 8 -32.91 21.32 -9.57
C VAL A 8 -31.72 20.45 -9.14
N LEU A 9 -30.68 20.44 -9.97
CA LEU A 9 -29.39 19.87 -9.58
C LEU A 9 -28.76 20.82 -8.56
N LEU A 10 -28.75 20.43 -7.30
CA LEU A 10 -28.05 21.14 -6.23
C LEU A 10 -26.55 20.98 -6.46
N LEU A 11 -25.92 21.93 -7.17
CA LEU A 11 -24.46 22.07 -7.17
C LEU A 11 -24.05 22.48 -5.75
N MET A 12 -23.69 21.49 -4.92
CA MET A 12 -22.87 21.77 -3.74
C MET A 12 -21.59 22.43 -4.26
N GLY A 13 -21.35 23.66 -3.85
CA GLY A 13 -20.14 24.41 -4.19
C GLY A 13 -18.93 23.72 -3.57
N ILE A 14 -18.33 22.79 -4.32
CA ILE A 14 -16.99 22.29 -4.02
C ILE A 14 -16.04 23.43 -4.36
N PRO A 15 -15.20 23.90 -3.43
CA PRO A 15 -14.21 24.93 -3.73
C PRO A 15 -13.26 24.39 -4.80
N LEU A 16 -13.35 24.95 -6.00
CA LEU A 16 -12.41 24.69 -7.10
C LEU A 16 -11.14 25.51 -6.81
N VAL A 17 -10.01 24.83 -6.59
CA VAL A 17 -8.70 25.46 -6.44
C VAL A 17 -8.00 25.46 -7.80
N ASP A 18 -7.60 26.64 -8.27
CA ASP A 18 -6.87 26.83 -9.52
C ASP A 18 -5.37 26.55 -9.25
N CYS A 19 -4.96 25.29 -9.39
CA CYS A 19 -3.59 24.86 -9.14
C CYS A 19 -2.66 25.28 -10.29
N GLN A 20 -1.51 25.84 -9.96
CA GLN A 20 -0.59 26.42 -10.95
C GLN A 20 0.16 25.36 -11.78
N SER A 21 0.35 24.16 -11.23
CA SER A 21 0.87 23.01 -11.97
C SER A 21 0.43 21.68 -11.34
N PHE A 22 0.20 20.67 -12.19
CA PHE A 22 -0.07 19.29 -11.78
C PHE A 22 1.00 18.38 -12.36
N ASN A 23 1.48 17.44 -11.55
CA ASN A 23 2.13 16.25 -12.07
C ASN A 23 1.23 15.04 -11.81
N THR A 24 0.53 14.58 -12.84
CA THR A 24 -0.32 13.39 -12.75
C THR A 24 0.56 12.14 -12.79
N ASP A 25 1.26 11.87 -11.70
CA ASP A 25 2.04 10.64 -11.55
C ASP A 25 1.13 9.51 -11.05
N LEU A 26 1.06 8.43 -11.84
CA LEU A 26 0.29 7.20 -11.56
C LEU A 26 0.66 6.51 -10.23
N ASN A 27 1.76 6.92 -9.60
CA ASN A 27 2.31 6.37 -8.37
C ASN A 27 2.07 7.26 -7.15
N THR A 28 1.24 8.30 -7.27
CA THR A 28 0.81 9.10 -6.12
C THR A 28 -0.17 8.30 -5.29
N VAL A 29 0.10 8.18 -3.99
CA VAL A 29 -0.75 7.44 -3.04
C VAL A 29 -1.21 8.39 -1.94
N LEU A 30 -2.41 8.19 -1.42
CA LEU A 30 -2.98 9.05 -0.38
C LEU A 30 -2.46 8.70 1.01
N GLY A 31 -2.21 9.72 1.82
CA GLY A 31 -1.72 9.59 3.19
C GLY A 31 -2.78 9.86 4.26
N CYS A 32 -2.32 9.82 5.50
CA CYS A 32 -3.08 10.06 6.72
C CYS A 32 -2.45 11.19 7.53
N ASP A 33 -3.28 11.90 8.29
CA ASP A 33 -2.90 12.96 9.23
C ASP A 33 -3.42 12.65 10.65
N PRO A 34 -2.80 11.69 11.35
CA PRO A 34 -3.17 11.31 12.71
C PRO A 34 -2.72 12.34 13.75
N LYS A 35 -3.36 12.33 14.91
CA LYS A 35 -2.88 13.11 16.08
C LYS A 35 -1.52 12.58 16.53
N THR A 36 -0.50 13.43 16.56
CA THR A 36 0.91 13.04 16.82
C THR A 36 1.15 12.37 18.18
N ASN A 37 0.29 12.59 19.16
CA ASN A 37 0.40 12.00 20.49
C ASN A 37 -0.09 10.53 20.58
N SER A 38 -0.64 9.96 19.52
CA SER A 38 -1.11 8.56 19.49
C SER A 38 -0.13 7.59 18.80
N LEU A 39 1.01 8.08 18.33
CA LEU A 39 1.95 7.30 17.52
C LEU A 39 2.84 6.39 18.38
N SER A 40 2.97 5.14 17.97
CA SER A 40 4.03 4.23 18.45
C SER A 40 5.02 3.94 17.32
N LYS A 41 6.30 3.77 17.64
CA LYS A 41 7.33 3.53 16.63
C LYS A 41 7.29 2.10 16.10
N GLY A 42 7.74 1.92 14.86
CA GLY A 42 7.95 0.63 14.21
C GLY A 42 6.66 -0.01 13.68
N PHE A 43 6.83 -1.13 12.97
CA PHE A 43 5.75 -1.98 12.49
C PHE A 43 5.09 -2.77 13.63
N SER A 44 3.85 -3.16 13.40
CA SER A 44 3.21 -4.33 14.00
C SER A 44 3.40 -5.53 13.08
N VAL A 45 3.77 -6.68 13.64
CA VAL A 45 3.97 -7.92 12.89
C VAL A 45 3.12 -9.01 13.52
N SER A 46 2.22 -9.60 12.76
CA SER A 46 1.42 -10.77 13.15
C SER A 46 1.95 -12.01 12.45
N TYR A 47 2.13 -13.10 13.19
CA TYR A 47 2.67 -14.37 12.71
C TYR A 47 1.55 -15.39 12.59
N TYR A 48 1.47 -16.10 11.46
CA TYR A 48 0.41 -17.06 11.17
C TYR A 48 0.98 -18.42 10.78
N HIS A 49 0.24 -19.47 11.13
CA HIS A 49 0.53 -20.82 10.69
C HIS A 49 0.40 -20.95 9.16
N TYR A 50 1.35 -21.65 8.56
CA TYR A 50 1.24 -22.15 7.19
C TYR A 50 1.64 -23.62 7.19
N PRO A 51 0.70 -24.56 7.41
CA PRO A 51 1.04 -25.98 7.61
C PRO A 51 1.76 -26.60 6.42
N LEU A 52 2.72 -27.47 6.70
CA LEU A 52 3.30 -28.36 5.70
C LEU A 52 2.39 -29.57 5.45
N ILE A 53 2.51 -30.15 4.27
CA ILE A 53 1.76 -31.34 3.87
C ILE A 53 2.62 -32.58 4.15
N PRO A 54 2.10 -33.63 4.84
CA PRO A 54 2.83 -34.88 5.00
C PRO A 54 3.21 -35.47 3.64
N SER A 55 4.48 -35.83 3.49
CA SER A 55 4.93 -36.60 2.34
C SER A 55 4.57 -38.07 2.52
N GLY A 56 4.63 -38.86 1.44
CA GLY A 56 4.49 -40.33 1.54
C GLY A 56 5.59 -41.02 2.35
N SER A 57 6.65 -40.31 2.74
CA SER A 57 7.74 -40.79 3.61
C SER A 57 7.47 -40.40 5.07
N ALA A 58 7.62 -41.36 5.97
CA ALA A 58 7.32 -41.18 7.39
C ALA A 58 8.10 -40.01 8.02
N GLY A 59 7.35 -39.04 8.55
CA GLY A 59 7.91 -37.86 9.24
C GLY A 59 8.56 -36.83 8.32
N CYS A 60 8.43 -36.97 7.00
CA CYS A 60 8.90 -35.97 6.03
C CYS A 60 7.70 -35.19 5.49
N TYR A 61 7.90 -33.91 5.19
CA TYR A 61 6.86 -33.02 4.72
C TYR A 61 7.26 -32.30 3.42
N VAL A 62 6.27 -31.80 2.69
CA VAL A 62 6.41 -30.93 1.52
C VAL A 62 5.64 -29.63 1.73
N GLY A 63 6.00 -28.58 0.99
CA GLY A 63 5.30 -27.31 1.04
C GLY A 63 3.93 -27.37 0.36
N ASP A 64 2.99 -26.60 0.88
CA ASP A 64 1.78 -26.26 0.13
C ASP A 64 2.11 -25.23 -0.95
N SER A 65 2.04 -25.66 -2.21
CA SER A 65 2.44 -24.86 -3.36
C SER A 65 1.28 -24.10 -4.04
N GLN A 66 0.06 -24.15 -3.49
CA GLN A 66 -1.13 -23.62 -4.14
C GLN A 66 -1.87 -22.59 -3.29
N THR A 67 -2.04 -22.85 -2.00
CA THR A 67 -2.90 -22.02 -1.14
C THR A 67 -2.45 -20.56 -1.09
N PHE A 68 -1.15 -20.31 -0.99
CA PHE A 68 -0.59 -18.96 -0.95
C PHE A 68 -0.85 -18.11 -2.20
N LEU A 69 -1.23 -18.73 -3.33
CA LEU A 69 -1.56 -18.06 -4.59
C LEU A 69 -3.06 -17.72 -4.70
N THR A 70 -3.89 -18.21 -3.79
CA THR A 70 -5.33 -18.03 -3.86
C THR A 70 -5.73 -16.65 -3.38
N ASP A 71 -6.73 -16.07 -4.05
CA ASP A 71 -7.31 -14.79 -3.66
C ASP A 71 -7.83 -14.83 -2.21
N GLU A 72 -8.52 -15.91 -1.84
CA GLU A 72 -9.04 -16.13 -0.49
C GLU A 72 -7.94 -16.05 0.57
N TYR A 73 -6.80 -16.72 0.32
CA TYR A 73 -5.69 -16.71 1.26
C TYR A 73 -5.10 -15.29 1.43
N LEU A 74 -4.83 -14.60 0.32
CA LEU A 74 -4.21 -13.27 0.30
C LEU A 74 -5.13 -12.16 0.86
N HIS A 75 -6.45 -12.37 0.82
CA HIS A 75 -7.49 -11.45 1.29
C HIS A 75 -8.11 -11.87 2.62
N GLY A 76 -7.27 -12.31 3.55
CA GLY A 76 -7.63 -12.56 4.96
C GLY A 76 -7.72 -14.03 5.36
N GLY A 77 -7.79 -14.97 4.41
CA GLY A 77 -7.81 -16.40 4.71
C GLY A 77 -6.55 -16.89 5.45
N TYR A 78 -5.41 -16.22 5.27
CA TYR A 78 -4.18 -16.48 6.04
C TYR A 78 -4.40 -16.44 7.56
N ALA A 79 -5.35 -15.63 8.05
CA ALA A 79 -5.54 -15.42 9.48
C ALA A 79 -6.09 -16.66 10.20
N THR A 80 -6.77 -17.54 9.47
CA THR A 80 -7.41 -18.76 9.97
C THR A 80 -6.84 -20.03 9.35
N TYR A 81 -5.81 -19.93 8.51
CA TYR A 81 -5.21 -21.09 7.85
C TYR A 81 -4.40 -21.93 8.85
N GLY A 82 -4.55 -23.25 8.79
CA GLY A 82 -3.99 -24.14 9.82
C GLY A 82 -4.58 -23.83 11.20
N ASP A 83 -3.69 -23.53 12.15
CA ASP A 83 -4.08 -23.13 13.51
C ASP A 83 -4.23 -21.60 13.67
N GLY A 84 -4.10 -20.83 12.59
CA GLY A 84 -4.31 -19.38 12.56
C GLY A 84 -3.16 -18.57 13.18
N LEU A 85 -3.51 -17.57 14.00
CA LEU A 85 -2.57 -16.63 14.62
C LEU A 85 -1.69 -17.33 15.67
N ILE A 86 -0.37 -17.19 15.52
CA ILE A 86 0.65 -17.67 16.45
C ILE A 86 0.88 -16.62 17.56
N GLY A 87 1.00 -15.36 17.16
CA GLY A 87 1.33 -14.25 18.05
C GLY A 87 1.74 -13.01 17.26
N SER A 88 2.31 -12.02 17.95
CA SER A 88 2.71 -10.77 17.32
C SER A 88 3.90 -10.10 18.00
N SER A 89 4.50 -9.17 17.26
CA SER A 89 5.54 -8.24 17.72
C SER A 89 5.16 -6.81 17.36
N THR A 90 5.64 -5.85 18.14
CA THR A 90 5.49 -4.41 17.86
C THR A 90 6.84 -3.71 17.99
N GLY A 91 6.99 -2.51 17.42
CA GLY A 91 8.25 -1.78 17.49
C GLY A 91 9.33 -2.29 16.55
N VAL A 92 8.96 -3.08 15.54
CA VAL A 92 9.91 -3.67 14.58
C VAL A 92 10.31 -2.61 13.55
N THR A 93 11.61 -2.39 13.33
CA THR A 93 12.09 -1.40 12.34
C THR A 93 13.03 -2.00 11.29
N ASP A 94 13.60 -3.17 11.55
CA ASP A 94 14.40 -3.93 10.59
C ASP A 94 13.72 -5.27 10.34
N LEU A 95 13.31 -5.49 9.09
CA LEU A 95 12.63 -6.71 8.66
C LEU A 95 13.61 -7.76 8.13
N THR A 96 14.91 -7.49 8.10
CA THR A 96 15.87 -8.38 7.44
C THR A 96 16.05 -9.68 8.23
N PHE A 97 15.94 -10.82 7.56
CA PHE A 97 16.40 -12.11 8.05
C PHE A 97 16.75 -13.06 6.91
N GLN A 98 17.49 -14.12 7.25
CA GLN A 98 17.77 -15.23 6.35
C GLN A 98 17.96 -16.51 7.16
N PHE A 99 17.22 -17.54 6.79
CA PHE A 99 17.36 -18.89 7.30
C PHE A 99 17.66 -19.83 6.14
N ARG A 100 18.63 -20.72 6.36
CA ARG A 100 18.99 -21.79 5.43
C ARG A 100 18.75 -23.12 6.13
N PHE A 101 18.02 -24.01 5.47
CA PHE A 101 17.69 -25.32 6.00
C PHE A 101 18.30 -26.41 5.11
N PRO A 102 18.66 -27.56 5.70
CA PRO A 102 19.19 -28.67 4.92
C PRO A 102 18.13 -29.18 3.92
N GLY A 103 18.57 -29.48 2.70
CA GLY A 103 17.72 -30.10 1.69
C GLY A 103 17.30 -31.53 2.06
N GLY A 104 16.28 -32.05 1.37
CA GLY A 104 15.78 -33.43 1.57
C GLY A 104 14.51 -33.50 2.41
N CYS A 105 14.43 -34.50 3.29
CA CYS A 105 13.29 -34.73 4.19
C CYS A 105 13.12 -33.56 5.17
N LEU A 106 12.19 -32.64 4.88
CA LEU A 106 11.89 -31.56 5.82
C LEU A 106 11.08 -32.11 7.00
N ARG A 107 11.55 -31.78 8.20
CA ARG A 107 10.82 -31.92 9.46
C ARG A 107 10.55 -30.51 9.99
N PRO A 108 9.44 -30.24 10.68
CA PRO A 108 9.19 -28.91 11.25
C PRO A 108 10.37 -28.45 12.12
N ILE A 109 10.89 -27.26 11.85
CA ILE A 109 12.02 -26.69 12.59
C ILE A 109 11.50 -25.51 13.41
N LEU A 110 11.36 -25.74 14.71
CA LEU A 110 10.94 -24.70 15.65
C LEU A 110 12.12 -23.76 15.95
N GLY A 111 11.83 -22.47 15.94
CA GLY A 111 12.77 -21.41 16.29
C GLY A 111 12.06 -20.08 16.45
N SER A 112 12.83 -19.00 16.51
CA SER A 112 12.32 -17.64 16.57
C SER A 112 12.99 -16.79 15.51
N LEU A 113 12.28 -15.75 15.04
CA LEU A 113 12.90 -14.68 14.26
C LEU A 113 14.01 -13.99 15.07
N PRO A 114 14.96 -13.30 14.40
CA PRO A 114 16.06 -12.66 15.11
C PRO A 114 15.58 -11.47 15.95
N SER A 115 16.44 -10.97 16.84
CA SER A 115 16.08 -9.96 17.85
C SER A 115 15.54 -8.64 17.28
N ASN A 116 15.81 -8.33 16.01
CA ASN A 116 15.22 -7.18 15.30
C ASN A 116 13.69 -7.23 15.20
N TYR A 117 13.08 -8.40 15.37
CA TYR A 117 11.63 -8.58 15.46
C TYR A 117 11.07 -8.40 16.89
N ASN A 118 11.87 -7.92 17.84
CA ASN A 118 11.44 -7.54 19.19
C ASN A 118 10.65 -8.63 19.95
N ASN A 119 11.34 -9.68 20.41
CA ASN A 119 10.79 -10.81 21.19
C ASN A 119 9.67 -11.60 20.48
N PRO A 120 9.91 -12.11 19.26
CA PRO A 120 8.94 -12.91 18.53
C PRO A 120 8.67 -14.27 19.24
N PRO A 121 7.46 -14.84 19.10
CA PRO A 121 7.16 -16.18 19.61
C PRO A 121 8.02 -17.25 18.92
N GLN A 122 8.04 -18.47 19.48
CA GLN A 122 8.60 -19.63 18.79
C GLN A 122 7.57 -20.24 17.83
N PHE A 123 7.99 -20.55 16.61
CA PHE A 123 7.16 -21.18 15.58
C PHE A 123 8.01 -21.91 14.53
N SER A 124 7.35 -22.49 13.53
CA SER A 124 8.03 -23.19 12.44
C SER A 124 8.74 -22.21 11.50
N MET A 125 10.07 -22.18 11.54
CA MET A 125 10.88 -21.24 10.77
C MET A 125 10.97 -21.58 9.27
N SER A 126 10.56 -22.80 8.91
CA SER A 126 10.57 -23.31 7.53
C SER A 126 9.24 -23.13 6.79
N ASN A 127 8.20 -22.64 7.46
CA ASN A 127 6.86 -22.49 6.90
C ASN A 127 5.96 -21.62 7.80
N PHE A 128 5.67 -20.40 7.38
CA PHE A 128 4.84 -19.47 8.13
C PHE A 128 4.43 -18.30 7.22
N SER A 129 3.45 -17.52 7.66
CA SER A 129 3.14 -16.23 7.06
C SER A 129 3.26 -15.12 8.08
N MET A 130 3.55 -13.91 7.60
CA MET A 130 3.50 -12.69 8.39
C MET A 130 2.64 -11.65 7.70
N LEU A 131 1.85 -10.95 8.50
CA LEU A 131 1.29 -9.67 8.12
C LEU A 131 2.04 -8.59 8.88
N ILE A 132 2.73 -7.73 8.14
CA ILE A 132 3.51 -6.61 8.67
C ILE A 132 2.75 -5.33 8.29
N THR A 133 2.35 -4.56 9.29
CA THR A 133 1.57 -3.34 9.09
C THR A 133 2.17 -2.16 9.83
N GLY A 134 2.01 -0.98 9.24
CA GLY A 134 2.42 0.28 9.83
C GLY A 134 2.03 1.42 8.92
N TYR A 135 2.46 2.61 9.28
CA TYR A 135 2.34 3.81 8.47
C TYR A 135 3.73 4.35 8.20
N PHE A 136 4.10 4.45 6.92
CA PHE A 136 5.34 5.06 6.50
C PHE A 136 5.23 6.59 6.58
N PHE A 137 6.05 7.22 7.39
CA PHE A 137 6.17 8.66 7.50
C PHE A 137 7.11 9.19 6.42
N ALA A 138 6.62 10.10 5.58
CA ALA A 138 7.45 10.82 4.62
C ALA A 138 7.92 12.15 5.24
N PRO A 139 9.17 12.30 5.69
CA PRO A 139 9.64 13.59 6.23
C PRO A 139 9.76 14.67 5.16
N LYS A 140 9.84 14.28 3.88
CA LYS A 140 10.00 15.17 2.73
C LYS A 140 9.09 14.74 1.59
N THR A 141 8.62 15.73 0.83
CA THR A 141 7.91 15.47 -0.42
C THR A 141 8.88 14.95 -1.48
N GLY A 142 8.47 13.92 -2.22
CA GLY A 142 9.21 13.42 -3.37
C GLY A 142 9.00 11.93 -3.62
N LEU A 143 9.86 11.39 -4.49
CA LEU A 143 9.85 9.98 -4.87
C LEU A 143 10.62 9.14 -3.85
N TYR A 144 9.98 8.09 -3.33
CA TYR A 144 10.60 7.08 -2.48
C TYR A 144 10.62 5.74 -3.21
N ASP A 145 11.78 5.10 -3.33
CA ASP A 145 11.94 3.80 -3.99
C ASP A 145 12.06 2.69 -2.94
N PHE A 146 11.12 1.76 -2.89
CA PHE A 146 11.18 0.57 -2.03
C PHE A 146 11.73 -0.60 -2.82
N VAL A 147 12.66 -1.36 -2.22
CA VAL A 147 13.38 -2.43 -2.92
C VAL A 147 13.51 -3.68 -2.05
N ILE A 148 13.22 -4.84 -2.65
CA ILE A 148 13.45 -6.18 -2.12
C ILE A 148 14.61 -6.80 -2.91
N THR A 149 15.59 -7.40 -2.24
CA THR A 149 16.76 -8.04 -2.91
C THR A 149 17.01 -9.50 -2.54
N ASN A 150 16.31 -10.03 -1.54
CA ASN A 150 16.46 -11.41 -1.10
C ASN A 150 15.13 -11.95 -0.58
N GLY A 151 14.10 -11.94 -1.42
CA GLY A 151 12.77 -12.44 -1.11
C GLY A 151 12.65 -13.94 -1.32
N ASP A 152 12.21 -14.66 -0.29
CA ASP A 152 11.92 -16.10 -0.31
C ASP A 152 10.84 -16.44 0.75
N ASP A 153 9.62 -16.88 0.40
CA ASP A 153 9.13 -17.19 -0.95
C ASP A 153 8.26 -16.07 -1.55
N VAL A 154 7.43 -15.41 -0.74
CA VAL A 154 6.43 -14.43 -1.21
C VAL A 154 6.48 -13.16 -0.38
N ILE A 155 6.51 -12.02 -1.07
CA ILE A 155 6.41 -10.69 -0.48
C ILE A 155 5.48 -9.85 -1.35
N ASP A 156 4.35 -9.46 -0.80
CA ASP A 156 3.38 -8.56 -1.43
C ASP A 156 3.26 -7.27 -0.62
N ILE A 157 3.35 -6.12 -1.30
CA ILE A 157 3.34 -4.79 -0.67
C ILE A 157 2.19 -3.96 -1.25
N ASN A 158 1.47 -3.28 -0.36
CA ASN A 158 0.55 -2.21 -0.71
C ASN A 158 0.90 -0.94 0.07
N MET A 159 0.76 0.22 -0.57
CA MET A 159 0.95 1.53 0.05
C MET A 159 -0.22 2.47 -0.22
N GLY A 160 -0.66 3.19 0.81
CA GLY A 160 -1.62 4.29 0.73
C GLY A 160 -3.02 3.98 1.28
N ASP A 161 -3.74 5.05 1.61
CA ASP A 161 -5.12 5.01 2.09
C ASP A 161 -6.04 4.28 1.10
N GLY A 162 -6.75 3.27 1.61
CA GLY A 162 -7.66 2.43 0.82
C GLY A 162 -6.97 1.43 -0.11
N LYS A 163 -5.66 1.55 -0.35
CA LYS A 163 -4.87 0.55 -1.10
C LYS A 163 -4.28 -0.52 -0.20
N ALA A 164 -3.65 -0.12 0.90
CA ALA A 164 -3.15 -1.04 1.92
C ALA A 164 -4.26 -1.35 2.93
N PHE A 165 -4.72 -0.30 3.60
CA PHE A 165 -5.85 -0.25 4.52
C PHE A 165 -6.22 1.22 4.72
N ALA A 166 -7.37 1.49 5.34
CA ALA A 166 -7.86 2.85 5.51
C ALA A 166 -7.18 3.59 6.67
N CYS A 167 -7.03 4.91 6.54
CA CYS A 167 -6.48 5.78 7.57
C CYS A 167 -7.20 5.65 8.92
N CYS A 168 -6.44 5.34 9.98
CA CYS A 168 -6.93 5.08 11.35
C CYS A 168 -8.06 4.03 11.46
N GLN A 169 -8.08 3.07 10.53
CA GLN A 169 -9.13 2.05 10.37
C GLN A 169 -8.55 0.69 9.92
N LEU A 170 -7.40 0.32 10.46
CA LEU A 170 -6.65 -0.89 10.08
C LEU A 170 -7.50 -2.15 10.25
N GLU A 171 -8.06 -2.41 11.43
CA GLU A 171 -8.70 -3.69 11.76
C GLU A 171 -9.84 -4.05 10.78
N ASN A 172 -10.63 -3.05 10.39
CA ASN A 172 -11.81 -3.25 9.55
C ASN A 172 -11.50 -3.33 8.05
N THR A 173 -10.29 -2.98 7.63
CA THR A 173 -9.97 -2.80 6.19
C THR A 173 -8.76 -3.60 5.70
N ILE A 174 -7.96 -4.17 6.60
CA ILE A 174 -6.71 -4.87 6.28
C ILE A 174 -6.87 -6.13 5.41
N THR A 175 -8.04 -6.74 5.39
CA THR A 175 -8.33 -7.97 4.61
C THR A 175 -8.73 -7.67 3.16
N LYS A 176 -8.88 -6.40 2.77
CA LYS A 176 -9.28 -6.01 1.41
C LYS A 176 -8.25 -5.08 0.77
N PRO A 177 -6.98 -5.48 0.64
CA PRO A 177 -6.01 -4.69 -0.08
C PRO A 177 -6.41 -4.51 -1.55
N ALA A 178 -5.94 -3.44 -2.17
CA ALA A 178 -5.94 -3.28 -3.62
C ALA A 178 -4.92 -4.26 -4.26
N PRO A 179 -4.86 -4.36 -5.60
CA PRO A 179 -3.77 -5.06 -6.29
C PRO A 179 -2.40 -4.60 -5.77
N PHE A 180 -1.46 -5.55 -5.64
CA PHE A 180 -0.16 -5.31 -5.02
C PHE A 180 0.68 -4.32 -5.83
N ASP A 181 1.27 -3.35 -5.13
CA ASP A 181 2.19 -2.36 -5.71
C ASP A 181 3.55 -3.00 -6.03
N ILE A 182 3.98 -3.93 -5.19
CA ILE A 182 5.18 -4.76 -5.39
C ILE A 182 4.79 -6.20 -5.04
N SER A 183 5.10 -7.15 -5.92
CA SER A 183 4.95 -8.57 -5.65
C SER A 183 6.21 -9.30 -6.06
N VAL A 184 6.80 -10.05 -5.12
CA VAL A 184 7.96 -10.91 -5.33
C VAL A 184 7.54 -12.31 -4.96
N VAL A 185 7.51 -13.20 -5.96
CA VAL A 185 7.21 -14.61 -5.78
C VAL A 185 8.39 -15.42 -6.32
N TRP A 186 8.96 -16.28 -5.48
CA TRP A 186 10.05 -17.17 -5.84
C TRP A 186 9.69 -17.98 -7.10
N ARG A 187 10.53 -18.04 -8.15
CA ARG A 187 11.99 -17.84 -8.20
C ARG A 187 12.48 -16.40 -8.44
N THR A 188 11.59 -15.41 -8.48
CA THR A 188 12.01 -14.02 -8.47
C THR A 188 12.37 -13.63 -7.04
N THR A 189 13.58 -13.15 -6.80
CA THR A 189 14.09 -12.82 -5.46
C THR A 189 14.22 -11.32 -5.21
N SER A 190 13.93 -10.50 -6.22
CA SER A 190 14.03 -9.05 -6.16
C SER A 190 12.83 -8.37 -6.81
N GLY A 191 12.42 -7.24 -6.26
CA GLY A 191 11.36 -6.40 -6.79
C GLY A 191 11.50 -4.98 -6.25
N SER A 192 10.89 -4.02 -6.93
CA SER A 192 10.92 -2.63 -6.50
C SER A 192 9.66 -1.89 -6.92
N GLY A 193 9.31 -0.83 -6.19
CA GLY A 193 8.22 0.08 -6.51
C GLY A 193 8.53 1.47 -5.99
N SER A 194 8.07 2.48 -6.70
CA SER A 194 8.35 3.88 -6.38
C SER A 194 7.04 4.61 -6.08
N PHE A 195 7.02 5.40 -5.03
CA PHE A 195 5.84 6.14 -4.58
C PHE A 195 6.17 7.63 -4.47
N ASN A 196 5.33 8.47 -5.07
CA ASN A 196 5.39 9.91 -4.86
C ASN A 196 4.58 10.24 -3.61
N LEU A 197 5.26 10.78 -2.60
CA LEU A 197 4.69 11.08 -1.30
C LEU A 197 4.80 12.57 -1.01
N VAL A 198 3.80 13.13 -0.34
CA VAL A 198 3.83 14.46 0.24
C VAL A 198 4.42 14.39 1.65
N GLY A 199 5.37 15.28 1.92
CA GLY A 199 6.06 15.35 3.20
C GLY A 199 5.12 15.76 4.34
N GLY A 200 5.36 15.20 5.53
CA GLY A 200 4.59 15.48 6.74
C GLY A 200 3.46 14.47 7.02
N TYR A 201 3.12 13.60 6.07
CA TYR A 201 2.02 12.64 6.21
C TYR A 201 2.48 11.19 6.42
N TYR A 202 1.53 10.36 6.82
CA TYR A 202 1.70 8.96 7.20
C TYR A 202 0.95 8.05 6.23
N TYR A 203 1.64 7.14 5.56
CA TYR A 203 1.08 6.33 4.49
C TYR A 203 0.85 4.89 4.94
N PRO A 204 -0.40 4.37 4.93
CA PRO A 204 -0.68 2.98 5.27
C PRO A 204 0.20 2.03 4.45
N LEU A 205 0.96 1.19 5.14
CA LEU A 205 1.90 0.24 4.55
C LEU A 205 1.55 -1.16 5.03
N ARG A 206 1.18 -2.02 4.08
CA ARG A 206 0.89 -3.44 4.30
C ARG A 206 1.92 -4.26 3.56
N ILE A 207 2.61 -5.14 4.27
CA ILE A 207 3.54 -6.11 3.70
C ILE A 207 3.07 -7.50 4.13
N PHE A 208 2.74 -8.35 3.18
CA PHE A 208 2.45 -9.75 3.42
C PHE A 208 3.68 -10.58 3.05
N TYR A 209 4.21 -11.35 3.99
CA TYR A 209 5.32 -12.26 3.77
C TYR A 209 4.85 -13.70 3.96
N MET A 210 5.32 -14.62 3.14
CA MET A 210 5.12 -16.05 3.36
C MET A 210 6.38 -16.84 3.01
N ASN A 211 6.70 -17.83 3.84
CA ASN A 211 7.57 -18.95 3.51
C ASN A 211 6.72 -20.23 3.47
N ARG A 212 6.75 -20.97 2.36
CA ARG A 212 5.95 -22.20 2.20
C ARG A 212 6.72 -23.44 2.59
N TYR A 213 8.06 -23.39 2.48
CA TYR A 213 8.91 -24.56 2.62
C TYR A 213 10.41 -24.22 2.63
N GLN A 214 11.14 -24.76 3.61
CA GLN A 214 12.59 -24.60 3.75
C GLN A 214 13.01 -23.13 3.90
N ASP A 215 13.92 -22.67 3.05
CA ASP A 215 14.65 -21.43 3.21
C ASP A 215 13.70 -20.25 3.31
N ALA A 216 14.05 -19.31 4.16
CA ALA A 216 13.20 -18.17 4.47
C ALA A 216 14.06 -16.93 4.44
N ALA A 217 13.73 -15.96 3.61
CA ALA A 217 14.50 -14.73 3.55
C ALA A 217 13.65 -13.54 3.15
N ILE A 218 13.98 -12.41 3.74
CA ILE A 218 13.54 -11.11 3.26
C ILE A 218 14.64 -10.11 3.56
N LYS A 219 14.96 -9.27 2.57
CA LYS A 219 15.80 -8.09 2.74
C LYS A 219 15.15 -6.96 1.98
N MET A 220 14.77 -5.93 2.72
CA MET A 220 14.15 -4.73 2.16
C MET A 220 14.88 -3.48 2.60
N TYR A 221 14.90 -2.48 1.74
CA TYR A 221 15.37 -1.14 2.03
C TYR A 221 14.54 -0.15 1.22
N PHE A 222 14.68 1.14 1.52
CA PHE A 222 14.15 2.17 0.64
C PHE A 222 15.19 3.26 0.37
N LYS A 223 14.99 4.00 -0.71
CA LYS A 223 15.74 5.20 -1.06
C LYS A 223 14.82 6.40 -0.93
N ASP A 224 15.26 7.43 -0.22
CA ASP A 224 14.48 8.65 -0.03
C ASP A 224 14.65 9.65 -1.20
N PRO A 225 13.91 10.79 -1.21
CA PRO A 225 14.00 11.78 -2.28
C PRO A 225 15.37 12.44 -2.46
N ASP A 226 16.22 12.47 -1.42
CA ASP A 226 17.60 12.97 -1.52
C ASP A 226 18.55 11.90 -2.10
N GLY A 227 18.05 10.68 -2.26
CA GLY A 227 18.75 9.53 -2.77
C GLY A 227 19.52 8.74 -1.72
N VAL A 228 19.26 8.98 -0.44
CA VAL A 228 19.87 8.22 0.67
C VAL A 228 19.19 6.87 0.80
N VAL A 229 19.99 5.81 0.92
CA VAL A 229 19.52 4.44 1.11
C VAL A 229 19.40 4.12 2.60
N HIS A 230 18.21 3.70 3.02
CA HIS A 230 17.87 3.32 4.39
C HIS A 230 17.64 1.81 4.46
N ASN A 231 18.54 1.10 5.13
CA ASN A 231 18.49 -0.37 5.27
C ASN A 231 17.53 -0.85 6.38
N ASN A 232 16.94 0.08 7.13
CA ASN A 232 15.88 -0.17 8.09
C ASN A 232 14.90 1.01 8.05
N PHE A 233 13.82 0.91 8.82
CA PHE A 233 12.71 1.85 8.85
C PHE A 233 12.66 2.65 10.15
N ASP A 234 13.76 2.73 10.90
CA ASP A 234 13.79 3.47 12.17
C ASP A 234 13.55 4.97 11.92
N GLY A 235 12.58 5.54 12.63
CA GLY A 235 12.13 6.92 12.41
C GLY A 235 11.21 7.14 11.20
N TYR A 236 10.97 6.11 10.38
CA TYR A 236 10.13 6.21 9.18
C TYR A 236 8.84 5.42 9.28
N VAL A 237 8.67 4.54 10.26
CA VAL A 237 7.46 3.73 10.39
C VAL A 237 6.88 3.84 11.77
N PHE A 238 5.56 3.97 11.82
CA PHE A 238 4.78 4.12 13.03
C PHE A 238 3.53 3.25 13.00
N THR A 239 3.00 2.87 14.15
CA THR A 239 1.63 2.38 14.29
C THR A 239 0.75 3.51 14.83
N ILE A 240 -0.47 3.55 14.30
CA ILE A 240 -1.52 4.49 14.70
C ILE A 240 -2.68 3.63 15.20
N PRO A 241 -3.24 3.89 16.39
CA PRO A 241 -4.41 3.18 16.87
C PRO A 241 -5.63 3.49 16.02
N ASP A 242 -6.50 2.51 15.85
CA ASP A 242 -7.79 2.70 15.19
C ASP A 242 -8.67 3.68 15.98
N GLY A 243 -9.45 4.47 15.24
CA GLY A 243 -10.28 5.53 15.81
C GLY A 243 -11.06 6.28 14.74
N GLU A 244 -11.29 7.58 14.92
CA GLU A 244 -11.87 8.39 13.84
C GLU A 244 -10.96 8.38 12.61
N LYS A 245 -11.56 8.32 11.42
CA LYS A 245 -10.81 8.40 10.16
C LYS A 245 -9.96 9.66 10.14
N CYS A 246 -8.71 9.49 9.71
CA CYS A 246 -7.70 10.54 9.72
C CYS A 246 -7.04 10.72 8.34
N PRO A 247 -7.81 10.92 7.25
CA PRO A 247 -7.21 11.13 5.93
C PRO A 247 -6.39 12.42 5.93
N ALA A 248 -5.26 12.42 5.21
CA ALA A 248 -4.55 13.67 4.94
C ALA A 248 -5.47 14.62 4.13
N PRO A 249 -5.34 15.94 4.30
CA PRO A 249 -6.02 16.91 3.47
C PRO A 249 -5.74 16.66 1.97
N VAL A 250 -6.80 16.60 1.16
CA VAL A 250 -6.71 16.46 -0.29
C VAL A 250 -7.52 17.57 -0.96
N ALA A 251 -6.96 18.20 -1.98
CA ALA A 251 -7.69 19.11 -2.85
C ALA A 251 -8.32 18.32 -4.00
N THR A 252 -9.42 18.83 -4.59
CA THR A 252 -10.04 18.21 -5.76
C THR A 252 -10.08 19.21 -6.91
N THR A 253 -9.70 18.77 -8.10
CA THR A 253 -9.81 19.56 -9.33
C THR A 253 -10.54 18.79 -10.42
N THR A 254 -11.19 19.51 -11.34
CA THR A 254 -11.87 18.93 -12.50
C THR A 254 -11.24 19.40 -13.79
N LEU A 255 -10.80 18.48 -14.64
CA LEU A 255 -10.25 18.78 -15.96
C LEU A 255 -11.18 18.26 -17.07
N PRO A 256 -11.47 19.05 -18.11
CA PRO A 256 -12.14 18.54 -19.29
C PRO A 256 -11.23 17.53 -20.03
N TRP A 257 -11.81 16.49 -20.62
CA TRP A 257 -11.09 15.58 -21.52
C TRP A 257 -11.96 15.03 -22.65
N THR A 258 -11.32 14.43 -23.66
CA THR A 258 -11.94 14.03 -24.92
C THR A 258 -12.65 12.67 -24.88
N PHE A 259 -12.52 11.91 -23.78
CA PHE A 259 -13.19 10.62 -23.62
C PHE A 259 -14.62 10.79 -23.11
N GLN A 260 -15.49 9.83 -23.46
CA GLN A 260 -16.89 9.83 -23.05
C GLN A 260 -17.13 9.30 -21.63
N SER A 261 -16.14 8.67 -21.00
CA SER A 261 -16.19 8.24 -19.61
C SER A 261 -15.66 9.33 -18.67
N THR A 262 -16.01 9.27 -17.40
CA THR A 262 -15.31 10.02 -16.34
C THR A 262 -14.14 9.18 -15.84
N ALA A 263 -13.00 9.80 -15.53
CA ALA A 263 -11.90 9.12 -14.82
C ALA A 263 -11.43 9.94 -13.63
N THR A 264 -11.00 9.25 -12.59
CA THR A 264 -10.44 9.84 -11.38
C THR A 264 -9.05 9.29 -11.18
N GLY A 265 -8.11 10.16 -10.82
CA GLY A 265 -6.76 9.78 -10.43
C GLY A 265 -6.24 10.68 -9.32
N THR A 266 -5.13 10.27 -8.70
CA THR A 266 -4.41 11.08 -7.71
C THR A 266 -3.19 11.72 -8.37
N ALA A 267 -2.87 12.94 -7.97
CA ALA A 267 -1.71 13.68 -8.43
C ALA A 267 -1.10 14.48 -7.28
N ILE A 268 0.17 14.84 -7.39
CA ILE A 268 0.76 15.88 -6.54
C ILE A 268 0.76 17.18 -7.34
N GLY A 269 0.33 18.27 -6.70
CA GLY A 269 0.27 19.59 -7.31
C GLY A 269 0.86 20.66 -6.39
N THR A 270 1.28 21.77 -6.99
CA THR A 270 1.71 22.96 -6.27
C THR A 270 0.70 24.09 -6.47
N THR A 271 0.17 24.59 -5.35
CA THR A 271 -0.70 25.76 -5.31
C THR A 271 0.01 26.91 -4.60
N THR A 272 -0.50 28.13 -4.74
CA THR A 272 0.01 29.30 -4.00
C THR A 272 -0.90 29.58 -2.81
N ALA A 273 -0.31 29.63 -1.63
CA ALA A 273 -0.93 30.06 -0.39
C ALA A 273 -1.40 31.52 -0.45
N VAL A 274 -2.23 31.91 0.52
CA VAL A 274 -2.74 33.29 0.65
C VAL A 274 -1.62 34.31 0.90
N ASP A 275 -0.49 33.87 1.45
CA ASP A 275 0.72 34.67 1.68
C ASP A 275 1.71 34.68 0.50
N GLY A 276 1.41 33.96 -0.58
CA GLY A 276 2.25 33.87 -1.77
C GLY A 276 3.26 32.71 -1.77
N GLU A 277 3.33 31.90 -0.70
CA GLU A 277 4.22 30.73 -0.67
C GLU A 277 3.65 29.54 -1.47
N ALA A 278 4.54 28.71 -2.02
CA ALA A 278 4.11 27.49 -2.73
C ALA A 278 3.80 26.37 -1.73
N ILE A 279 2.60 25.80 -1.81
CA ILE A 279 2.16 24.64 -1.02
C ILE A 279 2.12 23.43 -1.94
N THR A 280 2.70 22.29 -1.51
CA THR A 280 2.58 21.02 -2.23
C THR A 280 1.58 20.12 -1.53
N GLU A 281 0.57 19.66 -2.26
CA GLU A 281 -0.55 18.89 -1.70
C GLU A 281 -0.94 17.72 -2.61
N ASP A 282 -1.65 16.75 -2.04
CA ASP A 282 -2.31 15.68 -2.79
C ASP A 282 -3.60 16.23 -3.45
N PHE A 283 -3.80 15.88 -4.72
CA PHE A 283 -4.97 16.23 -5.50
C PHE A 283 -5.71 15.00 -6.01
N ILE A 284 -7.02 15.02 -5.88
CA ILE A 284 -7.92 14.16 -6.65
C ILE A 284 -8.26 14.89 -7.94
N VAL A 285 -7.80 14.35 -9.07
CA VAL A 285 -8.07 14.89 -10.42
C VAL A 285 -9.23 14.11 -11.03
N VAL A 286 -10.35 14.80 -11.23
CA VAL A 286 -11.54 14.24 -11.89
C VAL A 286 -11.59 14.74 -13.34
N ARG A 287 -11.42 13.84 -14.31
CA ARG A 287 -11.53 14.13 -15.73
C ARG A 287 -12.94 13.89 -16.23
N LEU A 288 -13.61 14.96 -16.68
CA LEU A 288 -15.00 14.91 -17.15
C LEU A 288 -15.07 15.02 -18.67
N PRO A 289 -15.96 14.26 -19.34
CA PRO A 289 -16.19 14.40 -20.78
C PRO A 289 -16.53 15.84 -21.14
N HIS A 290 -15.76 16.43 -22.04
CA HIS A 290 -16.08 17.72 -22.63
C HIS A 290 -16.41 17.53 -24.11
N ILE A 291 -17.65 17.90 -24.48
CA ILE A 291 -18.05 17.96 -25.87
C ILE A 291 -17.61 19.33 -26.40
N GLU A 292 -16.55 19.36 -27.22
CA GLU A 292 -16.29 20.52 -28.05
C GLU A 292 -17.41 20.64 -29.08
N THR A 293 -18.34 21.56 -28.86
CA THR A 293 -19.30 21.95 -29.89
C THR A 293 -18.58 22.80 -30.91
N ALA A 294 -18.27 22.21 -32.08
CA ALA A 294 -17.78 22.97 -33.22
C ALA A 294 -18.79 24.09 -33.56
N THR A 295 -18.34 25.34 -33.46
CA THR A 295 -19.17 26.48 -33.87
C THR A 295 -19.07 26.60 -35.39
N ALA A 296 -20.10 26.16 -36.11
CA ALA A 296 -20.19 26.37 -37.55
C ALA A 296 -20.54 27.84 -37.83
N ILE A 297 -19.58 28.61 -38.35
CA ILE A 297 -19.86 29.94 -38.89
C ILE A 297 -20.43 29.74 -40.30
N ASN A 298 -21.74 29.84 -40.44
CA ASN A 298 -22.39 29.86 -41.75
C ASN A 298 -22.12 31.22 -42.41
N THR A 299 -21.25 31.26 -43.41
CA THR A 299 -21.18 32.41 -44.33
C THR A 299 -22.37 32.32 -45.29
N PRO A 300 -23.26 33.33 -45.34
CA PRO A 300 -24.32 33.37 -46.33
C PRO A 300 -23.73 33.32 -47.75
N TRP A 301 -24.30 32.49 -48.62
CA TRP A 301 -23.89 32.41 -50.02
C TRP A 301 -24.26 33.71 -50.75
N THR A 302 -23.29 34.36 -51.40
CA THR A 302 -23.47 35.62 -52.16
C THR A 302 -23.28 35.44 -53.67
N GLY A 303 -23.49 34.24 -54.21
CA GLY A 303 -23.36 34.04 -55.65
C GLY A 303 -24.50 34.68 -56.44
N THR A 304 -24.20 35.03 -57.69
CA THR A 304 -25.14 35.45 -58.74
C THR A 304 -25.43 34.30 -59.68
#